data_AF-A0A820QV55-F1
#
_entry.id   AF-A0A820QV55-F1
#
_cell.length_a   1.000
_cell.length_b   1.000
_cell.length_c   1.000
_cell.angle_alpha   90.00
_cell.angle_beta   90.00
_cell.angle_gamma   90.00
#
_symmetry.space_group_name_H-M   'P 1'
#
loop_
_entity.id
_entity.type
_entity.pdbx_description
1 polymer ?
#
loop_
_entity_poly.entity_id
_entity_poly.type
_entity_poly.pdbx_seq_one_letter_code
_entity_poly.pdbx_strand_id
1 'polypeptide(L)'
;IANIYVKLGLVNNALDLYLHLKKWSDVISCYQILKKLSLAEHVIREQLKIKETPDLLCSLGEVTDEFEYFERAWILSKERNGRAQRLMGKYYFNRGNYEKACEHLVKAVEINSLQVLKI
;
A
#
# COMPACT_ATOMS: atom_id res chain seq x y z
N ILE A 1 -10.80 -7.49 -17.58
CA ILE A 1 -11.32 -8.80 -17.12
C ILE A 1 -10.88 -9.10 -15.68
N ALA A 2 -9.58 -9.12 -15.35
CA ALA A 2 -9.11 -9.37 -13.98
C ALA A 2 -9.71 -8.42 -12.91
N ASN A 3 -9.81 -7.11 -13.19
CA ASN A 3 -10.49 -6.15 -12.28
C ASN A 3 -11.96 -6.50 -12.02
N ILE A 4 -12.65 -7.10 -13.01
CA ILE A 4 -14.05 -7.51 -12.87
C ILE A 4 -14.12 -8.71 -11.90
N TYR A 5 -13.19 -9.66 -12.01
CA TYR A 5 -13.10 -10.78 -11.07
C TYR A 5 -12.88 -10.33 -9.62
N VAL A 6 -12.03 -9.33 -9.39
CA VAL A 6 -11.85 -8.75 -8.04
C VAL A 6 -13.17 -8.14 -7.53
N LYS A 7 -13.88 -7.38 -8.36
CA LYS A 7 -15.17 -6.77 -7.99
C LYS A 7 -16.26 -7.81 -7.71
N LEU A 8 -16.18 -8.98 -8.35
CA LEU A 8 -17.10 -10.09 -8.15
C LEU A 8 -16.67 -11.04 -7.01
N GLY A 9 -15.57 -10.74 -6.30
CA GLY A 9 -15.05 -11.57 -5.21
C GLY A 9 -14.28 -12.82 -5.68
N LEU A 10 -14.08 -13.00 -6.99
CA LEU A 10 -13.33 -14.09 -7.60
C LEU A 10 -11.82 -13.80 -7.59
N VAL A 11 -11.26 -13.56 -6.40
CA VAL A 11 -9.90 -13.05 -6.21
C VAL A 11 -8.82 -14.05 -6.66
N ASN A 12 -9.06 -15.36 -6.52
CA ASN A 12 -8.10 -16.37 -6.99
C ASN A 12 -7.95 -16.33 -8.53
N ASN A 13 -9.04 -16.26 -9.27
CA ASN A 13 -9.00 -16.17 -10.74
C ASN A 13 -8.33 -14.87 -11.20
N ALA A 14 -8.53 -13.77 -10.46
CA ALA A 14 -7.85 -12.51 -10.73
C ALA A 14 -6.34 -12.63 -10.47
N LEU A 15 -5.95 -13.28 -9.36
CA LEU A 15 -4.56 -13.50 -8.98
C LEU A 15 -3.79 -14.27 -10.07
N ASP A 16 -4.36 -15.36 -10.59
CA ASP A 16 -3.73 -16.17 -11.64
C ASP A 16 -3.44 -15.31 -12.89
N LEU A 17 -4.42 -14.50 -13.31
CA LEU A 17 -4.25 -13.58 -14.44
C LEU A 17 -3.20 -12.50 -14.16
N TYR A 18 -3.15 -11.94 -12.95
CA TYR A 18 -2.15 -10.93 -12.61
C TYR A 18 -0.73 -11.51 -12.52
N LEU A 19 -0.57 -12.76 -12.09
CA LEU A 19 0.70 -13.48 -12.12
C LEU A 19 1.20 -13.66 -13.56
N HIS A 20 0.32 -14.10 -14.47
CA HIS A 20 0.66 -14.21 -15.90
C HIS A 20 1.05 -12.86 -16.51
N LEU A 21 0.35 -11.78 -16.15
CA LEU A 21 0.63 -10.43 -16.63
C LEU A 21 1.77 -9.73 -15.88
N LYS A 22 2.35 -10.38 -14.85
CA LYS A 22 3.38 -9.81 -13.96
C LYS A 22 2.97 -8.46 -13.36
N LYS A 23 1.68 -8.29 -13.05
CA LYS A 23 1.15 -7.09 -12.39
C LYS A 23 1.30 -7.20 -10.88
N TRP A 24 2.51 -6.92 -10.40
CA TRP A 24 2.89 -7.19 -9.01
C TRP A 24 2.07 -6.40 -7.98
N SER A 25 1.73 -5.14 -8.24
CA SER A 25 0.88 -4.35 -7.34
C SER A 25 -0.50 -5.00 -7.13
N ASP A 26 -1.09 -5.54 -8.20
CA ASP A 26 -2.37 -6.24 -8.14
C ASP A 26 -2.25 -7.62 -7.47
N VAL A 27 -1.15 -8.34 -7.72
CA VAL A 27 -0.81 -9.61 -7.05
C VAL A 27 -0.72 -9.42 -5.53
N ILE A 28 0.03 -8.40 -5.09
CA ILE A 28 0.18 -8.06 -3.67
C ILE A 28 -1.18 -7.75 -3.05
N SER A 29 -2.00 -6.94 -3.72
CA SER A 29 -3.35 -6.60 -3.26
C SER A 29 -4.24 -7.84 -3.13
N CYS A 30 -4.17 -8.77 -4.10
CA CYS A 30 -4.90 -10.03 -4.03
C CYS A 30 -4.44 -10.89 -2.85
N TYR A 31 -3.13 -10.99 -2.58
CA TYR A 31 -2.63 -11.72 -1.42
C TYR A 31 -3.06 -11.09 -0.09
N GLN A 32 -3.11 -9.76 0.01
CA GLN A 32 -3.64 -9.08 1.19
C GLN A 32 -5.13 -9.38 1.39
N ILE A 33 -5.96 -9.33 0.34
CA ILE A 33 -7.40 -9.66 0.42
C ILE A 33 -7.60 -11.12 0.84
N LEU A 34 -6.79 -12.02 0.30
CA LEU A 34 -6.81 -13.46 0.65
C LEU A 34 -6.15 -13.76 2.00
N LYS A 35 -5.68 -12.74 2.75
CA LYS A 35 -4.95 -12.86 4.03
C LYS A 35 -3.70 -13.74 3.96
N LYS A 36 -3.08 -13.86 2.78
CA LYS A 36 -1.82 -14.59 2.56
C LYS A 36 -0.62 -13.64 2.68
N LEU A 37 -0.43 -13.09 3.88
CA LEU A 37 0.55 -12.03 4.14
C LEU A 37 2.00 -12.46 3.89
N SER A 38 2.37 -13.69 4.23
CA SER A 38 3.73 -14.22 3.99
C SER A 38 4.10 -14.26 2.51
N LEU A 39 3.16 -14.65 1.63
CA LEU A 39 3.35 -14.63 0.19
C LEU A 39 3.43 -13.20 -0.35
N ALA A 40 2.60 -12.28 0.18
CA ALA A 40 2.67 -10.88 -0.17
C ALA A 40 4.06 -10.31 0.17
N GLU A 41 4.55 -10.56 1.38
CA GLU A 41 5.87 -10.11 1.84
C GLU A 41 6.99 -10.64 0.93
N HIS A 42 6.98 -11.94 0.64
CA HIS A 42 7.98 -12.55 -0.23
C HIS A 42 8.03 -11.88 -1.60
N VAL A 43 6.88 -11.71 -2.25
CA VAL A 43 6.80 -11.04 -3.55
C VAL A 43 7.25 -9.58 -3.47
N ILE A 44 6.86 -8.84 -2.43
CA ILE A 44 7.27 -7.44 -2.25
C ILE A 44 8.80 -7.35 -2.13
N ARG A 45 9.42 -8.20 -1.31
CA ARG A 45 10.88 -8.21 -1.12
C ARG A 45 11.62 -8.55 -2.42
N GLU A 46 11.12 -9.50 -3.20
CA GLU A 46 11.70 -9.81 -4.51
C GLU A 46 11.58 -8.62 -5.48
N GLN A 47 10.44 -7.93 -5.51
CA GLN A 47 10.27 -6.75 -6.38
C GLN A 47 11.13 -5.56 -5.92
N LEU A 48 11.31 -5.37 -4.61
CA LEU A 48 12.18 -4.33 -4.06
C LEU A 48 13.64 -4.49 -4.47
N LYS A 49 14.13 -5.73 -4.65
CA LYS A 49 15.49 -6.01 -5.17
C LYS A 49 15.68 -5.53 -6.61
N ILE A 50 14.62 -5.58 -7.42
CA ILE A 50 14.66 -5.13 -8.82
C ILE A 50 14.60 -3.61 -8.88
N LYS A 51 13.60 -3.03 -8.20
CA LYS A 51 13.42 -1.58 -8.12
C LYS A 51 12.71 -1.21 -6.83
N GLU A 52 13.44 -0.47 -6.00
CA GLU A 52 12.84 0.15 -4.82
C GLU A 52 11.87 1.24 -5.27
N THR A 53 10.61 1.15 -4.80
CA THR A 53 9.59 2.16 -5.07
C THR A 53 8.85 2.49 -3.78
N PRO A 54 8.40 3.75 -3.59
CA PRO A 54 7.62 4.14 -2.43
C PRO A 54 6.37 3.25 -2.20
N ASP A 55 5.71 2.82 -3.27
CA ASP A 55 4.51 1.99 -3.16
C ASP A 55 4.77 0.57 -2.69
N LEU A 56 5.90 -0.03 -3.10
CA LEU A 56 6.32 -1.33 -2.60
C LEU A 56 6.74 -1.25 -1.13
N LEU A 57 7.47 -0.20 -0.73
CA LEU A 57 7.83 0.05 0.67
C LEU A 57 6.58 0.24 1.55
N CYS A 58 5.60 1.02 1.09
CA CYS A 58 4.31 1.14 1.77
C CYS A 58 3.62 -0.22 1.92
N SER A 59 3.61 -1.03 0.87
CA SER A 59 2.98 -2.35 0.92
C SER A 59 3.72 -3.30 1.87
N LEU A 60 5.05 -3.19 1.95
CA LEU A 60 5.86 -3.96 2.90
C LEU A 60 5.49 -3.59 4.34
N GLY A 61 5.48 -2.29 4.67
CA GLY A 61 5.09 -1.82 6.00
C GLY A 61 3.65 -2.21 6.38
N GLU A 62 2.71 -2.24 5.43
CA GLU A 62 1.36 -2.74 5.71
C GLU A 62 1.31 -4.24 6.03
N VAL A 63 2.18 -5.03 5.41
CA VAL A 63 2.20 -6.49 5.58
C VAL A 63 2.98 -6.89 6.84
N THR A 64 4.05 -6.17 7.18
CA THR A 64 4.88 -6.45 8.36
C THR A 64 4.49 -5.65 9.60
N ASP A 65 3.64 -4.64 9.45
CA ASP A 65 3.31 -3.63 10.49
C ASP A 65 4.55 -2.92 11.05
N GLU A 66 5.56 -2.68 10.20
CA GLU A 66 6.80 -1.95 10.53
C GLU A 66 6.70 -0.50 10.03
N PHE A 67 6.93 0.47 10.93
CA PHE A 67 6.81 1.89 10.63
C PHE A 67 7.95 2.41 9.74
N GLU A 68 9.17 1.87 9.88
CA GLU A 68 10.35 2.39 9.18
C GLU A 68 10.20 2.31 7.66
N TYR A 69 9.42 1.35 7.13
CA TYR A 69 9.16 1.27 5.70
C TYR A 69 8.28 2.40 5.19
N PHE A 70 7.34 2.91 6.00
CA PHE A 70 6.58 4.09 5.64
C PHE A 70 7.48 5.32 5.58
N GLU A 71 8.39 5.49 6.55
CA GLU A 71 9.35 6.61 6.56
C GLU A 71 10.29 6.56 5.36
N ARG A 72 10.83 5.39 5.04
CA ARG A 72 11.64 5.20 3.83
C ARG A 72 10.83 5.52 2.58
N ALA A 73 9.58 5.08 2.49
CA ALA A 73 8.71 5.41 1.35
C ALA A 73 8.50 6.92 1.21
N TRP A 74 8.30 7.62 2.33
CA TRP A 74 8.13 9.06 2.40
C TRP A 74 9.36 9.80 1.87
N ILE A 75 10.54 9.48 2.40
CA ILE A 75 11.83 10.09 2.02
C ILE A 75 12.14 9.79 0.55
N LEU A 76 11.99 8.54 0.12
CA LEU A 76 12.25 8.13 -1.27
C LEU A 76 11.34 8.87 -2.26
N SER A 77 10.11 9.19 -1.85
CA SER A 77 9.16 9.95 -2.67
C SER A 77 9.41 11.45 -2.69
N LYS A 78 10.42 11.95 -1.96
CA LYS A 78 10.64 13.39 -1.71
C LYS A 78 9.40 14.07 -1.16
N GLU A 79 8.75 13.43 -0.19
CA GLU A 79 7.59 14.01 0.50
C GLU A 79 6.35 14.21 -0.38
N ARG A 80 6.17 13.34 -1.37
CA ARG A 80 5.04 13.40 -2.32
C ARG A 80 4.10 12.20 -2.25
N ASN A 81 4.45 11.16 -1.48
CA ASN A 81 3.61 9.98 -1.37
C ASN A 81 2.52 10.17 -0.30
N GLY A 82 1.33 10.60 -0.73
CA GLY A 82 0.16 10.74 0.15
C GLY A 82 -0.32 9.40 0.74
N ARG A 83 -0.06 8.27 0.07
CA ARG A 83 -0.38 6.94 0.61
C ARG A 83 0.51 6.61 1.82
N ALA A 84 1.80 6.92 1.78
CA ALA A 84 2.71 6.71 2.92
C ALA A 84 2.21 7.45 4.17
N GLN A 85 1.87 8.74 4.04
CA GLN A 85 1.31 9.53 5.14
C GLN A 85 -0.02 8.98 5.66
N ARG A 86 -0.92 8.55 4.77
CA ARG A 86 -2.18 7.90 5.17
C ARG A 86 -1.93 6.62 5.98
N LEU A 87 -0.94 5.82 5.59
CA LEU A 87 -0.59 4.59 6.29
C LEU A 87 0.08 4.84 7.63
N MET A 88 0.97 5.83 7.73
CA MET A 88 1.51 6.30 9.02
C MET A 88 0.39 6.77 9.96
N GLY A 89 -0.58 7.52 9.43
CA GLY A 89 -1.76 7.95 10.18
C GLY A 89 -2.57 6.77 10.72
N LYS A 90 -2.87 5.78 9.87
CA LYS A 90 -3.53 4.53 10.26
C LYS A 90 -2.73 3.75 11.31
N TYR A 91 -1.41 3.68 11.16
CA TYR A 91 -0.51 2.99 12.09
C TYR A 91 -0.60 3.57 13.51
N TYR A 92 -0.61 4.90 13.64
CA TYR A 92 -0.76 5.56 14.94
C TYR A 92 -2.19 5.51 15.47
N PHE A 93 -3.18 5.62 14.60
CA PHE A 93 -4.59 5.51 14.96
C PHE A 93 -4.90 4.17 15.61
N ASN A 94 -4.42 3.07 15.00
CA ASN A 94 -4.59 1.72 15.53
C ASN A 94 -3.91 1.51 16.89
N ARG A 95 -2.92 2.35 17.23
CA ARG A 95 -2.20 2.34 18.51
C ARG A 95 -2.76 3.36 19.52
N GLY A 96 -3.87 4.03 19.20
CA GLY A 96 -4.51 5.03 20.05
C GLY A 96 -3.79 6.38 20.12
N ASN A 97 -2.74 6.60 19.34
CA ASN A 97 -2.06 7.90 19.28
C ASN A 97 -2.74 8.79 18.24
N TYR A 98 -3.86 9.40 18.63
CA TYR A 98 -4.69 10.19 17.73
C TYR A 98 -4.04 11.50 17.30
N GLU A 99 -3.19 12.10 18.14
CA GLU A 99 -2.47 13.34 17.83
C GLU A 99 -1.54 13.14 16.63
N LYS A 100 -0.63 12.16 16.71
CA LYS A 100 0.24 11.80 15.58
C LYS A 100 -0.55 11.30 14.37
N ALA A 101 -1.63 10.55 14.60
CA ALA A 101 -2.47 10.10 13.51
C ALA A 101 -3.06 11.28 12.72
N CYS A 102 -3.58 12.30 13.42
CA CYS A 102 -4.08 13.52 12.81
C CYS A 102 -3.00 14.26 12.01
N GLU A 103 -1.80 14.44 12.57
CA GLU A 103 -0.69 15.10 11.86
C GLU A 103 -0.39 14.43 10.51
N HIS A 104 -0.26 13.11 10.50
CA HIS A 104 0.02 12.35 9.28
C HIS A 104 -1.17 12.34 8.31
N LEU A 105 -2.41 12.24 8.80
CA LEU A 105 -3.60 12.26 7.96
C LEU A 105 -3.84 13.63 7.32
N VAL A 106 -3.59 14.73 8.04
CA VAL A 106 -3.67 16.09 7.50
C VAL A 106 -2.65 16.27 6.37
N LYS A 107 -1.38 15.87 6.60
CA LYS A 107 -0.35 15.88 5.55
C LYS A 107 -0.77 15.05 4.33
N ALA A 108 -1.35 13.87 4.54
CA ALA A 108 -1.84 13.02 3.45
C ALA A 108 -2.90 13.74 2.60
N VAL A 109 -3.82 14.47 3.23
CA VAL A 109 -4.85 15.26 2.54
C VAL A 109 -4.24 16.45 1.82
N GLU A 110 -3.28 17.16 2.40
CA GLU A 110 -2.59 18.29 1.75
C GLU A 110 -1.89 17.86 0.45
N ILE A 111 -1.21 16.70 0.48
CA ILE A 111 -0.57 16.12 -0.70
C ILE A 111 -1.60 15.68 -1.73
N ASN A 112 -2.69 15.06 -1.27
CA ASN A 112 -3.76 14.56 -2.15
C ASN A 112 -4.82 15.63 -2.47
N SER A 113 -4.62 16.89 -2.07
CA SER A 113 -5.58 17.99 -2.26
C SER A 113 -5.81 18.35 -3.73
N LEU A 114 -4.97 17.83 -4.64
CA LEU A 114 -5.22 17.84 -6.10
C LEU A 114 -6.35 16.88 -6.52
N GLN A 115 -6.81 16.00 -5.62
CA GLN A 115 -7.91 15.05 -5.79
C GLN A 115 -9.15 15.45 -4.99
N VAL A 116 -9.27 16.72 -4.57
CA VAL A 116 -10.50 17.24 -3.97
C VAL A 116 -11.62 17.13 -5.01
N LEU A 117 -12.55 16.25 -4.69
CA LEU A 117 -13.92 16.21 -5.18
C LEU A 117 -14.42 17.64 -5.45
N LYS A 118 -14.48 18.02 -6.73
CA LYS A 118 -15.52 18.96 -7.16
C LYS A 118 -16.84 18.22 -6.95
N ILE A 119 -17.42 18.44 -5.77
CA ILE A 119 -18.83 18.16 -5.51
C ILE A 119 -19.66 19.09 -6.39
#